data_AF-A0A1F8S1T3-F1
#
_entry.id   AF-A0A1F8S1T3-F1
#
_cell.length_a   1.000
_cell.length_b   1.000
_cell.length_c   1.000
_cell.angle_alpha   90.00
_cell.angle_beta   90.00
_cell.angle_gamma   90.00
#
_symmetry.space_group_name_H-M   'P 1'
#
loop_
_entity.id
_entity.type
_entity.pdbx_description
1 polymer ?
#
loop_
_entity_poly.entity_id
_entity_poly.type
_entity_poly.pdbx_seq_one_letter_code
_entity_poly.pdbx_strand_id
1 'polypeptide(L)'
;MTEAAAPPPSRARWRATLGAAFVTTLVRPASWAFGLAGFLAGGGLVIVAWPILVLPTPTGLQNALGGPVSTLVFGGVSPTLALLFLAAFVVLVTAVVGGTWVGAWAERQGIAVTLEAAADEGLAASTLPDDAPGPGGVALVRLLSLLPVLVVLGYAWAPVYDAAYRQLILPDELTTPLPIRVMRDVPELIAAVLITWLLSDAAAAVAVRRLLLERRGVLRAWALGWLDLVRRPGRVLGAALAGLAVLVLLLGPSLLASSVGWSRVRDVVVDGRSPLATLMVVLTWVAMWLGGLVLAGVAAAFRSAAWTFELTGRR
;
A
#
# COMPACT_ATOMS: atom_id res chain seq x y z
N MET A 1 -23.23 -25.56 -38.62
CA MET A 1 -22.99 -25.61 -37.16
C MET A 1 -21.54 -25.20 -36.93
N THR A 2 -21.31 -23.95 -36.55
CA THR A 2 -19.97 -23.40 -36.27
C THR A 2 -19.52 -23.89 -34.90
N GLU A 3 -18.56 -24.80 -34.90
CA GLU A 3 -17.85 -25.29 -33.72
C GLU A 3 -17.18 -24.09 -33.03
N ALA A 4 -17.72 -23.68 -31.88
CA ALA A 4 -17.17 -22.57 -31.12
C ALA A 4 -15.79 -22.99 -30.58
N ALA A 5 -14.73 -22.41 -31.16
CA ALA A 5 -13.36 -22.68 -30.79
C ALA A 5 -13.18 -22.57 -29.26
N ALA A 6 -12.74 -23.66 -28.63
CA ALA A 6 -12.46 -23.69 -27.20
C ALA A 6 -11.49 -22.55 -26.85
N PRO A 7 -11.77 -21.76 -25.80
CA PRO A 7 -10.91 -20.64 -25.44
C PRO A 7 -9.49 -21.15 -25.16
N PRO A 8 -8.44 -20.37 -25.50
CA PRO A 8 -7.07 -20.79 -25.29
C PRO A 8 -6.86 -21.11 -23.79
N PRO A 9 -6.10 -22.18 -23.47
CA PRO A 9 -6.00 -22.73 -22.11
C PRO A 9 -5.50 -21.73 -21.05
N SER A 10 -4.87 -20.63 -21.48
CA SER A 10 -4.40 -19.56 -20.60
C SER A 10 -5.51 -18.71 -19.98
N ARG A 11 -6.60 -18.41 -20.71
CA ARG A 11 -7.68 -17.53 -20.21
C ARG A 11 -8.59 -18.24 -19.21
N ALA A 12 -8.90 -19.51 -19.47
CA ALA A 12 -9.68 -20.35 -18.54
C ALA A 12 -8.95 -20.48 -17.18
N ARG A 13 -7.62 -20.62 -17.23
CA ARG A 13 -6.77 -20.73 -16.05
C ARG A 13 -6.72 -19.44 -15.22
N TRP A 14 -6.62 -18.28 -15.85
CA TRP A 14 -6.63 -16.99 -15.13
C TRP A 14 -7.94 -16.73 -14.38
N ARG A 15 -9.08 -16.99 -15.03
CA ARG A 15 -10.39 -16.87 -14.39
C ARG A 15 -10.54 -17.85 -13.22
N ALA A 16 -10.05 -19.08 -13.36
CA ALA A 16 -10.03 -20.06 -12.28
C ALA A 16 -9.16 -19.59 -11.10
N THR A 17 -7.98 -19.01 -11.36
CA THR A 17 -7.12 -18.42 -10.32
C THR A 17 -7.82 -17.32 -9.54
N LEU A 18 -8.48 -16.38 -10.23
CA LEU A 18 -9.22 -15.30 -9.56
C LEU A 18 -10.45 -15.83 -8.82
N GLY A 19 -11.14 -16.83 -9.38
CA GLY A 19 -12.26 -17.50 -8.72
C GLY A 19 -11.84 -18.21 -7.44
N ALA A 20 -10.74 -18.97 -7.47
CA ALA A 20 -10.18 -19.63 -6.30
C ALA A 20 -9.74 -18.61 -5.23
N ALA A 21 -9.10 -17.51 -5.64
CA ALA A 21 -8.74 -16.43 -4.73
C ALA A 21 -9.97 -15.78 -4.06
N PHE A 22 -11.04 -15.58 -4.83
CA PHE A 22 -12.29 -15.04 -4.31
C PHE A 22 -12.95 -15.99 -3.29
N VAL A 23 -13.10 -17.27 -3.66
CA VAL A 23 -13.70 -18.30 -2.79
C VAL A 23 -12.92 -18.43 -1.48
N THR A 24 -11.59 -18.61 -1.55
CA THR A 24 -10.76 -18.76 -0.35
C THR A 24 -10.80 -17.54 0.57
N THR A 25 -10.84 -16.33 -0.01
CA THR A 25 -10.95 -15.09 0.78
C THR A 25 -12.27 -15.04 1.55
N LEU A 26 -13.38 -15.48 0.95
CA LEU A 26 -14.70 -15.47 1.60
C LEU A 26 -14.86 -16.60 2.62
N VAL A 27 -14.33 -17.80 2.35
CA VAL A 27 -14.43 -18.97 3.23
C VAL A 27 -13.60 -18.81 4.51
N ARG A 28 -12.52 -18.02 4.50
CA ARG A 28 -11.68 -17.76 5.67
C ARG A 28 -11.65 -16.27 6.03
N PRO A 29 -12.63 -15.75 6.78
CA PRO A 29 -12.64 -14.35 7.25
C PRO A 29 -11.41 -13.97 8.08
N ALA A 30 -10.76 -14.93 8.74
CA ALA A 30 -9.49 -14.70 9.43
C ALA A 30 -8.39 -14.15 8.49
N SER A 31 -8.42 -14.49 7.20
CA SER A 31 -7.50 -13.95 6.20
C SER A 31 -7.63 -12.43 6.04
N TRP A 32 -8.81 -11.84 6.33
CA TRP A 32 -9.04 -10.40 6.21
C TRP A 32 -8.25 -9.64 7.26
N ALA A 33 -8.11 -10.19 8.47
CA ALA A 33 -7.31 -9.59 9.53
C ALA A 33 -5.82 -9.55 9.16
N PHE A 34 -5.29 -10.64 8.61
CA PHE A 34 -3.91 -10.67 8.09
C PHE A 34 -3.74 -9.75 6.87
N GLY A 35 -4.71 -9.75 5.96
CA GLY A 35 -4.74 -8.82 4.83
C GLY A 35 -4.70 -7.36 5.29
N LEU A 36 -5.52 -7.01 6.28
CA LEU A 36 -5.57 -5.66 6.86
C LEU A 36 -4.26 -5.29 7.56
N ALA A 37 -3.72 -6.18 8.38
CA ALA A 37 -2.44 -5.97 9.06
C ALA A 37 -1.31 -5.74 8.04
N GLY A 38 -1.24 -6.56 6.99
CA GLY A 38 -0.29 -6.40 5.90
C GLY A 38 -0.48 -5.09 5.13
N PHE A 39 -1.72 -4.72 4.83
CA PHE A 39 -2.05 -3.47 4.14
C PHE A 39 -1.64 -2.25 4.97
N LEU A 40 -2.03 -2.18 6.24
CA LEU A 40 -1.70 -1.06 7.12
C LEU A 40 -0.18 -0.93 7.32
N ALA A 41 0.50 -2.06 7.57
CA ALA A 41 1.95 -2.09 7.79
C ALA A 41 2.74 -1.75 6.52
N GLY A 42 2.19 -2.06 5.34
CA GLY A 42 2.74 -1.70 4.03
C GLY A 42 2.47 -0.26 3.59
N GLY A 43 1.99 0.62 4.48
CA GLY A 43 1.72 2.04 4.20
C GLY A 43 0.25 2.37 3.91
N GLY A 44 -0.64 1.37 3.91
CA GLY A 44 -2.09 1.57 3.78
C GLY A 44 -2.68 2.46 4.87
N LEU A 45 -2.01 2.58 6.03
CA LEU A 45 -2.37 3.54 7.07
C LEU A 45 -2.39 4.98 6.54
N VAL A 46 -1.42 5.38 5.70
CA VAL A 46 -1.38 6.72 5.12
C VAL A 46 -2.58 6.94 4.19
N ILE A 47 -2.94 5.92 3.40
CA ILE A 47 -4.08 5.97 2.49
C ILE A 47 -5.39 6.13 3.27
N VAL A 48 -5.56 5.37 4.35
CA VAL A 48 -6.81 5.39 5.14
C VAL A 48 -6.89 6.59 6.10
N ALA A 49 -5.74 7.15 6.48
CA ALA A 49 -5.67 8.41 7.21
C ALA A 49 -5.87 9.62 6.31
N TRP A 50 -5.63 9.51 5.00
CA TRP A 50 -5.69 10.61 4.03
C TRP A 50 -6.93 11.51 4.16
N PRO A 51 -8.17 10.98 4.29
CA PRO A 51 -9.37 11.80 4.45
C PRO A 51 -9.36 12.71 5.69
N ILE A 52 -8.61 12.32 6.72
CA ILE A 52 -8.53 12.97 8.03
C ILE A 52 -7.39 13.99 8.05
N LEU A 53 -6.34 13.74 7.26
CA LEU A 53 -5.14 14.58 7.23
C LEU A 53 -5.48 15.96 6.68
N VAL A 54 -5.33 16.97 7.53
CA VAL A 54 -5.32 18.37 7.10
C VAL A 54 -3.98 18.63 6.46
N LEU A 55 -3.93 18.55 5.13
CA LEU A 55 -2.73 18.89 4.39
C LEU A 55 -2.37 20.35 4.66
N PRO A 56 -1.11 20.63 5.04
CA PRO A 56 -0.76 21.97 5.46
C PRO A 56 -0.74 22.92 4.26
N THR A 57 -1.25 24.13 4.45
CA THR A 57 -1.10 25.23 3.49
C THR A 57 0.28 25.86 3.63
N PRO A 58 0.79 26.63 2.63
CA PRO A 58 2.03 27.38 2.78
C PRO A 58 2.04 28.26 4.05
N THR A 59 0.93 28.94 4.33
CA THR A 59 0.77 29.75 5.55
C THR A 59 0.80 28.89 6.82
N GLY A 60 0.17 27.70 6.80
CA GLY A 60 0.22 26.76 7.91
C GLY A 60 1.64 26.25 8.18
N LEU A 61 2.41 25.94 7.14
CA LEU A 61 3.82 25.57 7.27
C LEU A 61 4.68 26.73 7.76
N GLN A 62 4.48 27.95 7.25
CA GLN A 62 5.20 29.13 7.72
C GLN A 62 4.92 29.42 9.20
N ASN A 63 3.67 29.28 9.65
CA ASN A 63 3.32 29.46 11.05
C ASN A 63 3.93 28.36 11.94
N ALA A 64 3.99 27.12 11.46
CA ALA A 64 4.55 25.99 12.22
C ALA A 64 6.09 25.97 12.24
N LEU A 65 6.73 26.39 11.14
CA LEU A 65 8.18 26.25 10.91
C LEU A 65 8.94 27.58 10.94
N GLY A 66 8.26 28.74 10.95
CA GLY A 66 8.88 30.06 10.84
C GLY A 66 9.91 30.33 11.94
N GLY A 67 9.60 29.96 13.19
CA GLY A 67 10.55 30.03 14.31
C GLY A 67 11.80 29.18 14.07
N PRO A 68 11.67 27.84 13.97
CA PRO A 68 12.79 26.93 13.75
C PRO A 68 13.66 27.27 12.53
N VAL A 69 13.05 27.69 11.41
CA VAL A 69 13.76 27.98 10.16
C VAL A 69 14.49 29.33 10.20
N SER A 70 13.93 30.35 10.87
CA SER A 70 14.56 31.69 10.95
C SER A 70 15.97 31.66 11.56
N THR A 71 16.20 30.82 12.57
CA THR A 71 17.51 30.70 13.24
C THR A 71 18.62 30.17 12.32
N LEU A 72 18.27 29.36 11.30
CA LEU A 72 19.18 28.85 10.28
C LEU A 72 19.67 29.95 9.33
N VAL A 73 18.79 30.90 9.00
CA VAL A 73 19.11 32.04 8.13
C VAL A 73 20.16 32.95 8.77
N PHE A 74 20.19 33.01 10.11
CA PHE A 74 21.18 33.78 10.87
C PHE A 74 22.43 32.97 11.27
N GLY A 75 22.65 31.80 10.64
CA GLY A 75 23.85 30.98 10.85
C GLY A 75 23.85 30.12 12.12
N GLY A 76 22.75 30.08 12.86
CA GLY A 76 22.59 29.22 14.04
C GLY A 76 21.92 27.88 13.71
N VAL A 77 22.45 26.78 14.25
CA VAL A 77 21.73 25.50 14.20
C VAL A 77 20.62 25.53 15.25
N SER A 78 19.37 25.61 14.80
CA SER A 78 18.20 25.52 15.70
C SER A 78 18.17 24.16 16.40
N PRO A 79 18.29 24.07 17.74
CA PRO A 79 18.16 22.79 18.44
C PRO A 79 16.79 22.16 18.20
N THR A 80 15.74 22.99 18.12
CA THR A 80 14.37 22.56 17.81
C THR A 80 14.28 21.94 16.43
N LEU A 81 14.85 22.56 15.40
CA LEU A 81 14.80 22.00 14.05
C LEU A 81 15.62 20.70 13.94
N ALA A 82 16.80 20.66 14.56
CA ALA A 82 17.60 19.43 14.63
C ALA A 82 16.83 18.29 15.31
N LEU A 83 16.15 18.59 16.44
CA LEU A 83 15.32 17.61 17.14
C LEU A 83 14.12 17.17 16.29
N LEU A 84 13.48 18.08 15.55
CA LEU A 84 12.38 17.75 14.64
C LEU A 84 12.85 16.82 13.51
N PHE A 85 13.99 17.09 12.89
CA PHE A 85 14.55 16.21 11.86
C PHE A 85 14.94 14.85 12.42
N LEU A 86 15.58 14.81 13.60
CA LEU A 86 15.91 13.56 14.26
C LEU A 86 14.66 12.75 14.61
N ALA A 87 13.64 13.38 15.19
CA ALA A 87 12.38 12.73 15.53
C ALA A 87 11.67 12.20 14.28
N ALA A 88 11.58 13.01 13.22
CA ALA A 88 10.99 12.59 11.94
C ALA A 88 11.75 11.41 11.33
N PHE A 89 13.08 11.42 11.38
CA PHE A 89 13.92 10.33 10.90
C PHE A 89 13.71 9.06 11.71
N VAL A 90 13.72 9.14 13.04
CA VAL A 90 13.48 7.98 13.93
C VAL A 90 12.09 7.40 13.71
N VAL A 91 11.06 8.23 13.60
CA VAL A 91 9.69 7.80 13.31
C VAL A 91 9.63 7.12 11.94
N LEU A 92 10.27 7.68 10.91
CA LEU A 92 10.32 7.10 9.57
C LEU A 92 11.01 5.74 9.57
N VAL A 93 12.21 5.63 10.17
CA VAL A 93 12.96 4.38 10.25
C VAL A 93 12.17 3.33 11.03
N THR A 94 11.57 3.71 12.17
CA THR A 94 10.76 2.80 12.98
C THR A 94 9.52 2.32 12.22
N ALA A 95 8.83 3.23 11.52
CA ALA A 95 7.67 2.90 10.70
C ALA A 95 8.04 1.97 9.54
N VAL A 96 9.17 2.21 8.85
CA VAL A 96 9.64 1.37 7.75
C VAL A 96 10.06 -0.01 8.27
N VAL A 97 10.91 -0.09 9.29
CA VAL A 97 11.42 -1.36 9.82
C VAL A 97 10.30 -2.16 10.49
N GLY A 98 9.56 -1.53 11.41
CA GLY A 98 8.44 -2.15 12.12
C GLY A 98 7.30 -2.54 11.19
N GLY A 99 6.91 -1.64 10.28
CA GLY A 99 5.88 -1.91 9.28
C GLY A 99 6.29 -3.04 8.33
N THR A 100 7.55 -3.08 7.89
CA THR A 100 8.02 -4.19 7.05
C THR A 100 7.98 -5.52 7.80
N TRP A 101 8.36 -5.55 9.08
CA TRP A 101 8.32 -6.78 9.87
C TRP A 101 6.90 -7.29 10.10
N VAL A 102 5.99 -6.40 10.51
CA VAL A 102 4.56 -6.73 10.72
C VAL A 102 3.93 -7.17 9.39
N GLY A 103 4.22 -6.44 8.30
CA GLY A 103 3.73 -6.78 6.96
C GLY A 103 4.25 -8.14 6.47
N ALA A 104 5.53 -8.44 6.72
CA ALA A 104 6.13 -9.72 6.37
C ALA A 104 5.53 -10.90 7.16
N TRP A 105 5.28 -10.70 8.46
CA TRP A 105 4.56 -11.68 9.27
C TRP A 105 3.14 -11.90 8.74
N ALA A 106 2.41 -10.81 8.48
CA ALA A 106 1.04 -10.88 7.99
C ALA A 106 0.93 -11.53 6.60
N GLU A 107 1.86 -11.24 5.69
CA GLU A 107 1.92 -11.88 4.36
C GLU A 107 2.18 -13.39 4.49
N ARG A 108 3.11 -13.81 5.35
CA ARG A 108 3.38 -15.24 5.60
C ARG A 108 2.14 -15.96 6.14
N GLN A 109 1.47 -15.38 7.15
CA GLN A 109 0.24 -15.96 7.72
C GLN A 109 -0.89 -15.98 6.69
N GLY A 110 -1.06 -14.91 5.92
CA GLY A 110 -2.06 -14.85 4.85
C GLY A 110 -1.85 -15.91 3.78
N ILE A 111 -0.59 -16.20 3.41
CA ILE A 111 -0.26 -17.30 2.49
C ILE A 111 -0.62 -18.66 3.11
N ALA A 112 -0.26 -18.91 4.37
CA ALA A 112 -0.58 -20.16 5.06
C ALA A 112 -2.10 -20.41 5.11
N VAL A 113 -2.88 -19.44 5.58
CA VAL A 113 -4.34 -19.51 5.66
C VAL A 113 -4.97 -19.72 4.28
N THR A 114 -4.43 -19.09 3.23
CA THR A 114 -4.92 -19.29 1.86
C THR A 114 -4.70 -20.74 1.41
N LEU A 115 -3.53 -21.31 1.69
CA LEU A 115 -3.19 -22.67 1.29
C LEU A 115 -4.03 -23.70 2.05
N GLU A 116 -4.25 -23.50 3.35
CA GLU A 116 -5.16 -24.32 4.16
C GLU A 116 -6.58 -24.27 3.59
N ALA A 117 -7.11 -23.08 3.33
CA ALA A 117 -8.43 -22.91 2.71
C ALA A 117 -8.51 -23.62 1.35
N ALA A 118 -7.47 -23.52 0.54
CA ALA A 118 -7.41 -24.14 -0.77
C ALA A 118 -7.38 -25.67 -0.69
N ALA A 119 -6.73 -26.24 0.33
CA ALA A 119 -6.71 -27.67 0.57
C ALA A 119 -8.08 -28.19 1.03
N ASP A 120 -8.73 -27.48 1.95
CA ASP A 120 -10.07 -27.82 2.46
C ASP A 120 -11.13 -27.78 1.35
N GLU A 121 -11.03 -26.82 0.44
CA GLU A 121 -11.93 -26.67 -0.71
C GLU A 121 -11.54 -27.53 -1.94
N GLY A 122 -10.47 -28.34 -1.83
CA GLY A 122 -9.99 -29.17 -2.94
C GLY A 122 -9.45 -28.39 -4.15
N LEU A 123 -9.10 -27.12 -3.97
CA LEU A 123 -8.61 -26.21 -5.02
C LEU A 123 -7.10 -26.33 -5.25
N ALA A 124 -6.32 -26.72 -4.24
CA ALA A 124 -4.88 -26.95 -4.34
C ALA A 124 -4.38 -27.98 -3.32
N ALA A 125 -3.41 -28.82 -3.71
CA ALA A 125 -2.82 -29.84 -2.84
C ALA A 125 -1.58 -29.35 -2.06
N SER A 126 -1.28 -28.04 -2.08
CA SER A 126 -0.05 -27.51 -1.50
C SER A 126 -0.28 -26.89 -0.13
N THR A 127 0.52 -27.29 0.86
CA THR A 127 0.63 -26.64 2.16
C THR A 127 1.94 -25.84 2.25
N LEU A 128 2.04 -24.96 3.26
CA LEU A 128 3.30 -24.28 3.56
C LEU A 128 4.27 -25.31 4.18
N PRO A 129 5.53 -25.43 3.70
CA PRO A 129 6.50 -26.34 4.31
C PRO A 129 6.82 -25.96 5.77
N ASP A 130 7.02 -26.95 6.64
CA ASP A 130 7.36 -26.72 8.06
C ASP A 130 8.70 -25.97 8.24
N ASP A 131 9.64 -26.20 7.30
CA ASP A 131 10.95 -25.54 7.23
C ASP A 131 10.91 -24.20 6.47
N ALA A 132 9.72 -23.68 6.13
CA ALA A 132 9.60 -22.42 5.42
C ALA A 132 10.24 -21.27 6.23
N PRO A 133 10.99 -20.37 5.56
CA PRO A 133 11.61 -19.24 6.22
C PRO A 133 10.64 -18.42 7.09
N GLY A 134 11.14 -17.96 8.24
CA GLY A 134 10.38 -17.08 9.12
C GLY A 134 10.12 -15.69 8.51
N PRO A 135 9.35 -14.84 9.22
CA PRO A 135 9.02 -13.48 8.76
C PRO A 135 10.24 -12.63 8.36
N GLY A 136 11.40 -12.83 8.99
CA GLY A 136 12.62 -12.10 8.65
C GLY A 136 13.11 -12.32 7.22
N GLY A 137 12.96 -13.53 6.68
CA GLY A 137 13.31 -13.79 5.27
C GLY A 137 12.39 -13.02 4.31
N VAL A 138 11.09 -12.96 4.63
CA VAL A 138 10.08 -12.21 3.86
C VAL A 138 10.35 -10.71 3.96
N ALA A 139 10.67 -10.20 5.16
CA ALA A 139 11.01 -8.81 5.40
C ALA A 139 12.25 -8.39 4.59
N LEU A 140 13.31 -9.21 4.57
CA LEU A 140 14.50 -8.93 3.76
C LEU A 140 14.19 -8.86 2.26
N VAL A 141 13.38 -9.78 1.73
CA VAL A 141 12.93 -9.71 0.32
C VAL A 141 12.18 -8.40 0.04
N ARG A 142 11.29 -7.99 0.97
CA ARG A 142 10.53 -6.73 0.85
C ARG A 142 11.44 -5.51 0.88
N LEU A 143 12.40 -5.43 1.81
CA LEU A 143 13.38 -4.35 1.89
C LEU A 143 14.26 -4.26 0.63
N LEU A 144 14.78 -5.39 0.15
CA LEU A 144 15.57 -5.43 -1.09
C LEU A 144 14.75 -4.96 -2.30
N SER A 145 13.44 -5.25 -2.31
CA SER A 145 12.55 -4.80 -3.37
C SER A 145 12.26 -3.31 -3.31
N LEU A 146 12.54 -2.59 -2.21
CA LEU A 146 12.44 -1.14 -2.16
C LEU A 146 13.63 -0.43 -2.81
N LEU A 147 14.75 -1.11 -3.06
CA LEU A 147 15.96 -0.49 -3.63
C LEU A 147 15.69 0.27 -4.95
N PRO A 148 14.97 -0.28 -5.95
CA PRO A 148 14.68 0.47 -7.17
C PRO A 148 13.83 1.72 -6.92
N VAL A 149 12.89 1.65 -5.98
CA VAL A 149 12.07 2.80 -5.57
C VAL A 149 12.94 3.87 -4.93
N LEU A 150 13.89 3.50 -4.07
CA LEU A 150 14.84 4.43 -3.46
C LEU A 150 15.74 5.10 -4.50
N VAL A 151 16.19 4.37 -5.53
CA VAL A 151 16.98 4.95 -6.63
C VAL A 151 16.16 6.01 -7.38
N VAL A 152 14.91 5.71 -7.73
CA VAL A 152 14.03 6.65 -8.44
C VAL A 152 13.67 7.85 -7.56
N LEU A 153 13.43 7.64 -6.26
CA LEU A 153 13.22 8.74 -5.30
C LEU A 153 14.46 9.63 -5.16
N GLY A 154 15.66 9.05 -5.11
CA GLY A 154 16.91 9.80 -5.06
C GLY A 154 17.12 10.66 -6.31
N TYR A 155 16.76 10.13 -7.49
CA TYR A 155 16.77 10.89 -8.73
C TYR A 155 15.71 12.00 -8.76
N ALA A 156 14.49 11.71 -8.29
CA ALA A 156 13.38 12.65 -8.26
C ALA A 156 13.48 13.71 -7.15
N TRP A 157 14.38 13.54 -6.17
CA TRP A 157 14.47 14.37 -4.98
C TRP A 157 14.64 15.87 -5.30
N ALA A 158 15.65 16.23 -6.10
CA ALA A 158 15.95 17.63 -6.37
C ALA A 158 14.82 18.34 -7.15
N PRO A 159 14.27 17.81 -8.25
CA PRO A 159 13.16 18.45 -8.94
C PRO A 159 11.88 18.55 -8.09
N VAL A 160 11.57 17.53 -7.29
CA VAL A 160 10.41 17.56 -6.37
C VAL A 160 10.62 18.63 -5.30
N TYR A 161 11.83 18.73 -4.76
CA TYR A 161 12.20 19.78 -3.82
C TYR A 161 12.06 21.17 -4.43
N ASP A 162 12.60 21.38 -5.64
CA ASP A 162 12.53 22.67 -6.34
C ASP A 162 11.08 23.08 -6.65
N ALA A 163 10.24 22.13 -7.07
CA ALA A 163 8.81 22.36 -7.28
C ALA A 163 8.10 22.72 -5.96
N ALA A 164 8.36 21.97 -4.90
CA ALA A 164 7.80 22.26 -3.58
C ALA A 164 8.24 23.64 -3.06
N TYR A 165 9.52 23.97 -3.20
CA TYR A 165 10.09 25.26 -2.81
C TYR A 165 9.48 26.41 -3.60
N ARG A 166 9.35 26.27 -4.92
CA ARG A 166 8.69 27.27 -5.78
C ARG A 166 7.25 27.51 -5.35
N GLN A 167 6.47 26.44 -5.17
CA GLN A 167 5.07 26.50 -4.73
C GLN A 167 4.89 27.01 -3.28
N LEU A 168 5.97 27.05 -2.49
CA LEU A 168 5.98 27.65 -1.16
C LEU A 168 6.26 29.16 -1.20
N ILE A 169 7.12 29.64 -2.10
CA ILE A 169 7.53 31.05 -2.17
C ILE A 169 6.66 31.86 -3.12
N LEU A 170 6.31 31.30 -4.28
CA LEU A 170 5.47 31.92 -5.29
C LEU A 170 4.31 30.97 -5.62
N PRO A 171 3.30 30.84 -4.73
CA PRO A 171 2.16 29.98 -4.98
C PRO A 171 1.29 30.55 -6.11
N ASP A 172 0.98 29.72 -7.11
CA ASP A 172 0.11 30.13 -8.22
C ASP A 172 -1.36 30.27 -7.78
N GLU A 173 -1.77 29.52 -6.75
CA GLU A 173 -3.11 29.56 -6.14
C GLU A 173 -3.04 29.14 -4.66
N LEU A 174 -3.87 29.70 -3.78
CA LEU A 174 -3.84 29.41 -2.32
C LEU A 174 -4.88 28.37 -1.86
N THR A 175 -5.84 28.02 -2.73
CA THR A 175 -6.95 27.12 -2.40
C THR A 175 -6.57 25.65 -2.49
N THR A 176 -5.73 25.27 -3.46
CA THR A 176 -5.30 23.88 -3.66
C THR A 176 -4.21 23.49 -2.65
N PRO A 177 -4.28 22.31 -2.01
CA PRO A 177 -3.23 21.81 -1.13
C PRO A 177 -1.85 21.72 -1.82
N LEU A 178 -0.78 22.05 -1.08
CA LEU A 178 0.59 22.06 -1.60
C LEU A 178 1.00 20.74 -2.28
N PRO A 179 0.74 19.53 -1.72
CA PRO A 179 1.13 18.29 -2.38
C PRO A 179 0.51 18.11 -3.77
N ILE A 180 -0.73 18.56 -3.96
CA ILE A 180 -1.43 18.46 -5.25
C ILE A 180 -0.76 19.37 -6.29
N ARG A 181 -0.35 20.58 -5.90
CA ARG A 181 0.38 21.51 -6.78
C ARG A 181 1.73 20.93 -7.19
N VAL A 182 2.51 20.43 -6.23
CA VAL A 182 3.80 19.78 -6.52
C VAL A 182 3.65 18.60 -7.47
N MET A 183 2.63 17.75 -7.28
CA MET A 183 2.36 16.64 -8.20
C MET A 183 2.01 17.10 -9.62
N ARG A 184 1.36 18.26 -9.78
CA ARG A 184 1.06 18.85 -11.10
C ARG A 184 2.29 19.44 -11.79
N ASP A 185 3.27 19.93 -11.01
CA ASP A 185 4.51 20.50 -11.54
C ASP A 185 5.50 19.44 -12.02
N VAL A 186 5.50 18.25 -11.41
CA VAL A 186 6.41 17.15 -11.76
C VAL A 186 5.70 15.81 -12.00
N PRO A 187 4.67 15.75 -12.86
CA PRO A 187 3.81 14.57 -13.01
C PRO A 187 4.57 13.35 -13.52
N GLU A 188 5.57 13.55 -14.38
CA GLU A 188 6.41 12.48 -14.93
C GLU A 188 7.24 11.77 -13.86
N LEU A 189 7.77 12.52 -12.89
CA LEU A 189 8.57 11.95 -11.79
C LEU A 189 7.66 11.19 -10.81
N ILE A 190 6.47 11.72 -10.52
CA ILE A 190 5.47 11.01 -9.71
C ILE A 190 5.06 9.71 -10.40
N ALA A 191 4.79 9.75 -11.71
CA ALA A 191 4.48 8.56 -12.50
C ALA A 191 5.62 7.55 -12.47
N ALA A 192 6.88 7.98 -12.63
CA ALA A 192 8.05 7.12 -12.56
C ALA A 192 8.19 6.42 -11.19
N VAL A 193 7.96 7.15 -10.09
CA VAL A 193 7.95 6.58 -8.73
C VAL A 193 6.84 5.54 -8.58
N LEU A 194 5.61 5.86 -9.00
CA LEU A 194 4.45 4.97 -8.88
C LEU A 194 4.61 3.69 -9.72
N ILE A 195 5.10 3.81 -10.96
CA ILE A 195 5.39 2.67 -11.83
C ILE A 195 6.47 1.79 -11.20
N THR A 196 7.58 2.39 -10.76
CA THR A 196 8.69 1.64 -10.14
C THR A 196 8.26 0.93 -8.87
N TRP A 197 7.42 1.58 -8.06
CA TRP A 197 6.81 0.99 -6.87
C TRP A 197 5.94 -0.22 -7.23
N LEU A 198 5.05 -0.08 -8.22
CA LEU A 198 4.18 -1.17 -8.67
C LEU A 198 4.98 -2.37 -9.20
N LEU A 199 6.01 -2.13 -10.01
CA LEU A 199 6.90 -3.18 -10.53
C LEU A 199 7.66 -3.89 -9.40
N SER A 200 8.17 -3.12 -8.45
CA SER A 200 8.90 -3.62 -7.30
C SER A 200 8.02 -4.47 -6.39
N ASP A 201 6.80 -4.02 -6.12
CA ASP A 201 5.82 -4.74 -5.31
C ASP A 201 5.36 -6.05 -6.00
N ALA A 202 5.18 -6.03 -7.32
CA ALA A 202 4.88 -7.24 -8.10
C ALA A 202 6.03 -8.25 -8.08
N ALA A 203 7.27 -7.79 -8.28
CA ALA A 203 8.47 -8.64 -8.19
C ALA A 203 8.64 -9.23 -6.78
N ALA A 204 8.43 -8.41 -5.74
CA ALA A 204 8.47 -8.85 -4.35
C ALA A 204 7.41 -9.93 -4.05
N ALA A 205 6.17 -9.75 -4.51
CA ALA A 205 5.09 -10.71 -4.30
C ALA A 205 5.45 -12.10 -4.87
N VAL A 206 6.06 -12.13 -6.07
CA VAL A 206 6.57 -13.38 -6.67
C VAL A 206 7.74 -13.95 -5.86
N ALA A 207 8.71 -13.09 -5.50
CA ALA A 207 9.89 -13.49 -4.75
C ALA A 207 9.55 -14.11 -3.39
N VAL A 208 8.63 -13.52 -2.63
CA VAL A 208 8.18 -14.04 -1.32
C VAL A 208 7.61 -15.45 -1.45
N ARG A 209 6.80 -15.71 -2.48
CA ARG A 209 6.22 -17.04 -2.69
C ARG A 209 7.25 -18.05 -3.18
N ARG A 210 8.26 -17.64 -3.95
CA ARG A 210 9.43 -18.50 -4.26
C ARG A 210 10.28 -18.80 -3.02
N LEU A 211 10.45 -17.82 -2.13
CA LEU A 211 11.14 -18.00 -0.85
C LEU A 211 10.40 -19.04 0.00
N LEU A 212 9.07 -18.89 0.16
CA LEU A 212 8.26 -19.71 1.06
C LEU A 212 7.91 -21.09 0.47
N LEU A 213 7.51 -21.17 -0.81
CA LEU A 213 6.97 -22.40 -1.43
C LEU A 213 8.02 -23.22 -2.20
N GLU A 214 9.10 -22.58 -2.65
CA GLU A 214 10.21 -23.25 -3.35
C GLU A 214 11.49 -23.32 -2.52
N ARG A 215 11.48 -22.79 -1.28
CA ARG A 215 12.63 -22.82 -0.35
C ARG A 215 13.91 -22.25 -0.97
N ARG A 216 13.78 -21.23 -1.83
CA ARG A 216 14.92 -20.53 -2.42
C ARG A 216 15.50 -19.56 -1.40
N GLY A 217 16.83 -19.44 -1.31
CA GLY A 217 17.47 -18.40 -0.49
C GLY A 217 17.02 -16.99 -0.89
N VAL A 218 17.03 -16.05 0.05
CA VAL A 218 16.50 -14.67 -0.09
C VAL A 218 16.95 -13.98 -1.39
N LEU A 219 18.25 -13.92 -1.64
CA LEU A 219 18.79 -13.25 -2.84
C LEU A 219 18.35 -13.93 -4.14
N ARG A 220 18.32 -15.26 -4.16
CA ARG A 220 17.89 -16.03 -5.34
C ARG A 220 16.39 -15.86 -5.58
N ALA A 221 15.58 -15.86 -4.52
CA ALA A 221 14.15 -15.64 -4.60
C ALA A 221 13.84 -14.23 -5.14
N TRP A 222 14.53 -13.22 -4.63
CA TRP A 222 14.44 -11.83 -5.08
C TRP A 222 14.80 -11.68 -6.57
N ALA A 223 15.96 -12.20 -6.98
CA ALA A 223 16.39 -12.16 -8.39
C ALA A 223 15.41 -12.89 -9.34
N LEU A 224 14.87 -14.04 -8.91
CA LEU A 224 13.86 -14.76 -9.68
C LEU A 224 12.52 -14.02 -9.77
N GLY A 225 12.16 -13.20 -8.78
CA GLY A 225 10.98 -12.33 -8.83
C GLY A 225 11.08 -11.30 -9.96
N TRP A 226 12.22 -10.63 -10.06
CA TRP A 226 12.51 -9.70 -11.17
C TRP A 226 12.60 -10.42 -12.52
N LEU A 227 13.25 -11.59 -12.55
CA LEU A 227 13.36 -12.38 -13.78
C LEU A 227 11.99 -12.83 -14.30
N ASP A 228 11.06 -13.19 -13.42
CA ASP A 228 9.69 -13.54 -13.80
C ASP A 228 8.92 -12.34 -14.35
N LEU A 229 9.13 -11.14 -13.80
CA LEU A 229 8.53 -9.91 -14.32
C LEU A 229 9.01 -9.62 -15.75
N VAL A 230 10.29 -9.81 -16.04
CA VAL A 230 10.87 -9.63 -17.39
C VAL A 230 10.42 -10.72 -18.35
N ARG A 231 10.44 -11.99 -17.93
CA ARG A 231 10.11 -13.13 -18.80
C ARG A 231 8.62 -13.31 -19.02
N ARG A 232 7.77 -12.85 -18.11
CA ARG A 232 6.31 -13.07 -18.12
C ARG A 232 5.53 -11.83 -17.67
N PRO A 233 5.76 -10.65 -18.29
CA PRO A 233 5.24 -9.38 -17.80
C PRO A 233 3.71 -9.38 -17.74
N GLY A 234 3.03 -9.90 -18.76
CA GLY A 234 1.57 -9.88 -18.83
C GLY A 234 0.88 -10.64 -17.68
N ARG A 235 1.46 -11.72 -17.16
CA ARG A 235 0.86 -12.48 -16.05
C ARG A 235 1.13 -11.81 -14.71
N VAL A 236 2.38 -11.41 -14.48
CA VAL A 236 2.81 -10.76 -13.23
C VAL A 236 2.11 -9.40 -13.09
N LEU A 237 2.11 -8.58 -14.14
CA LEU A 237 1.39 -7.30 -14.16
C LEU A 237 -0.12 -7.51 -14.14
N GLY A 238 -0.65 -8.52 -14.82
CA GLY A 238 -2.08 -8.85 -14.76
C GLY A 238 -2.55 -9.12 -13.33
N ALA A 239 -1.79 -9.89 -12.55
CA ALA A 239 -2.10 -10.15 -11.14
C ALA A 239 -1.93 -8.92 -10.25
N ALA A 240 -0.88 -8.12 -10.47
CA ALA A 240 -0.68 -6.86 -9.77
C ALA A 240 -1.85 -5.90 -9.99
N LEU A 241 -2.23 -5.69 -11.25
CA LEU A 241 -3.30 -4.78 -11.66
C LEU A 241 -4.67 -5.29 -11.22
N ALA A 242 -4.94 -6.59 -11.28
CA ALA A 242 -6.20 -7.15 -10.78
C ALA A 242 -6.36 -6.93 -9.26
N GLY A 243 -5.30 -7.19 -8.48
CA GLY A 243 -5.31 -6.92 -7.04
C GLY A 243 -5.48 -5.44 -6.72
N LEU A 244 -4.79 -4.56 -7.46
CA LEU A 244 -4.94 -3.12 -7.33
C LEU A 244 -6.35 -2.64 -7.70
N ALA A 245 -6.92 -3.17 -8.79
CA ALA A 245 -8.27 -2.83 -9.22
C ALA A 245 -9.33 -3.20 -8.16
N VAL A 246 -9.23 -4.39 -7.55
CA VAL A 246 -10.11 -4.79 -6.46
C VAL A 246 -9.94 -3.88 -5.24
N LEU A 247 -8.70 -3.53 -4.88
CA LEU A 247 -8.44 -2.58 -3.80
C LEU A 247 -9.08 -1.22 -4.07
N VAL A 248 -8.88 -0.65 -5.27
CA VAL A 248 -9.47 0.64 -5.65
C VAL A 248 -11.00 0.57 -5.67
N LEU A 249 -11.57 -0.50 -6.20
CA LEU A 249 -13.02 -0.70 -6.29
C LEU A 249 -13.68 -0.76 -4.90
N LEU A 250 -13.05 -1.46 -3.95
CA LEU A 250 -13.60 -1.64 -2.60
C LEU A 250 -13.28 -0.46 -1.68
N LEU A 251 -12.05 0.05 -1.71
CA LEU A 251 -11.59 1.10 -0.80
C LEU A 251 -11.91 2.52 -1.30
N GLY A 252 -11.90 2.74 -2.62
CA GLY A 252 -12.11 4.07 -3.24
C GLY A 252 -13.40 4.76 -2.80
N PRO A 253 -14.58 4.13 -2.93
CA PRO A 253 -15.85 4.70 -2.47
C PRO A 253 -15.85 5.01 -0.97
N SER A 254 -15.24 4.15 -0.15
CA SER A 254 -15.15 4.35 1.29
C SER A 254 -14.25 5.56 1.65
N LEU A 255 -13.13 5.75 0.95
CA LEU A 255 -12.25 6.91 1.15
C LEU A 255 -12.94 8.22 0.74
N LEU A 256 -13.66 8.22 -0.39
CA LEU A 256 -14.44 9.38 -0.83
C LEU A 256 -15.53 9.74 0.18
N ALA A 257 -16.31 8.74 0.62
CA ALA A 257 -17.36 8.93 1.61
C ALA A 257 -16.77 9.40 2.95
N SER A 258 -15.63 8.84 3.38
CA SER A 258 -14.90 9.27 4.57
C SER A 258 -14.40 10.72 4.48
N SER A 259 -14.00 11.18 3.29
CA SER A 259 -13.55 12.56 3.07
C SER A 259 -14.69 13.57 3.19
N VAL A 260 -15.84 13.25 2.61
CA VAL A 260 -17.07 14.06 2.74
C VAL A 260 -17.56 14.05 4.18
N GLY A 261 -17.63 12.86 4.80
CA GLY A 261 -18.09 12.71 6.18
C GLY A 261 -17.19 13.43 7.18
N TRP A 262 -15.87 13.42 6.99
CA TRP A 262 -14.93 14.14 7.86
C TRP A 262 -15.16 15.66 7.81
N SER A 263 -15.45 16.20 6.63
CA SER A 263 -15.81 17.63 6.50
C SER A 263 -17.07 17.95 7.30
N ARG A 264 -18.08 17.08 7.22
CA ARG A 264 -19.31 17.26 8.01
C ARG A 264 -19.10 17.14 9.51
N VAL A 265 -18.22 16.23 9.95
CA VAL A 265 -17.83 16.10 11.37
C VAL A 265 -17.23 17.43 11.85
N ARG A 266 -16.30 18.03 11.09
CA ARG A 266 -15.69 19.31 11.45
C ARG A 266 -16.73 20.43 11.58
N ASP A 267 -17.63 20.56 10.61
CA ASP A 267 -18.67 21.60 10.63
C ASP A 267 -19.53 21.51 11.89
N VAL A 268 -20.03 20.31 12.22
CA VAL A 268 -20.94 20.11 13.35
C VAL A 268 -20.23 20.30 14.70
N VAL A 269 -18.95 19.93 14.79
CA VAL A 269 -18.12 20.16 15.98
C VAL A 269 -17.89 21.67 16.20
N VAL A 270 -17.57 22.41 15.15
CA VAL A 270 -17.35 23.87 15.23
C VAL A 270 -18.64 24.61 15.55
N ASP A 271 -19.77 24.19 14.96
CA ASP A 271 -21.08 24.80 15.20
C ASP A 271 -21.54 24.67 16.67
N GLY A 272 -21.22 23.55 17.34
CA GLY A 272 -21.46 23.35 18.77
C GLY A 272 -22.93 23.34 19.23
N ARG A 273 -23.90 23.37 18.31
CA ARG A 273 -25.32 23.61 18.63
C ARG A 273 -26.06 22.43 19.26
N SER A 274 -25.65 21.17 18.98
CA SER A 274 -26.33 19.97 19.46
C SER A 274 -25.33 18.83 19.72
N PRO A 275 -25.02 18.51 20.98
CA PRO A 275 -24.09 17.41 21.32
C PRO A 275 -24.52 16.05 20.78
N LEU A 276 -25.84 15.78 20.76
CA LEU A 276 -26.38 14.54 20.22
C LEU A 276 -26.17 14.44 18.70
N ALA A 277 -26.38 15.53 17.97
CA ALA A 277 -26.11 15.56 16.53
C ALA A 277 -24.62 15.33 16.24
N THR A 278 -23.73 15.98 17.00
CA THR A 278 -22.28 15.75 16.91
C THR A 278 -21.93 14.28 17.14
N LEU A 279 -22.44 13.67 18.22
CA LEU A 279 -22.21 12.27 18.53
C LEU A 279 -22.67 11.35 17.39
N MET A 280 -23.89 11.54 16.87
CA MET A 280 -24.42 10.71 15.79
C MET A 280 -23.61 10.84 14.50
N VAL A 281 -23.18 12.05 14.14
CA VAL A 281 -22.35 12.29 12.94
C VAL A 281 -20.97 11.63 13.09
N VAL A 282 -20.34 11.77 14.26
CA VAL A 282 -19.05 11.14 14.57
C VAL A 282 -19.17 9.61 14.53
N LEU A 283 -20.16 9.01 15.19
CA LEU A 283 -20.37 7.56 15.20
C LEU A 283 -20.62 7.01 13.79
N THR A 284 -21.44 7.70 12.99
CA THR A 284 -21.70 7.32 11.60
C THR A 284 -20.42 7.35 10.76
N TRP A 285 -19.61 8.40 10.93
CA TRP A 285 -18.33 8.51 10.23
C TRP A 285 -17.34 7.41 10.65
N VAL A 286 -17.21 7.14 11.96
CA VAL A 286 -16.37 6.06 12.47
C VAL A 286 -16.81 4.70 11.93
N ALA A 287 -18.11 4.41 11.91
CA ALA A 287 -18.64 3.16 11.37
C ALA A 287 -18.30 2.98 9.88
N MET A 288 -18.44 4.05 9.08
CA MET A 288 -18.07 4.05 7.67
C MET A 288 -16.56 3.85 7.45
N TRP A 289 -15.73 4.49 8.28
CA TRP A 289 -14.28 4.37 8.23
C TRP A 289 -13.81 2.95 8.62
N LEU A 290 -14.39 2.37 9.67
CA LEU A 290 -14.16 0.97 10.05
C LEU A 290 -14.62 -0.01 8.96
N GLY A 291 -15.76 0.26 8.32
CA GLY A 291 -16.21 -0.50 7.16
C GLY A 291 -15.18 -0.46 6.01
N GLY A 292 -14.59 0.70 5.76
CA GLY A 292 -13.48 0.87 4.81
C GLY A 292 -12.25 0.03 5.14
N LEU A 293 -11.87 -0.03 6.42
CA LEU A 293 -10.77 -0.90 6.86
C LEU A 293 -11.07 -2.38 6.62
N VAL A 294 -12.29 -2.84 6.90
CA VAL A 294 -12.68 -4.23 6.62
C VAL A 294 -12.58 -4.52 5.12
N LEU A 295 -13.07 -3.62 4.27
CA LEU A 295 -12.96 -3.74 2.81
C LEU A 295 -11.51 -3.75 2.31
N ALA A 296 -10.63 -2.95 2.92
CA ALA A 296 -9.20 -2.98 2.63
C ALA A 296 -8.58 -4.34 3.02
N GLY A 297 -8.98 -4.90 4.16
CA GLY A 297 -8.57 -6.24 4.59
C GLY A 297 -9.00 -7.34 3.62
N VAL A 298 -10.25 -7.30 3.16
CA VAL A 298 -10.78 -8.22 2.13
C VAL A 298 -10.00 -8.09 0.82
N ALA A 299 -9.79 -6.86 0.33
CA ALA A 299 -9.05 -6.63 -0.91
C ALA A 299 -7.59 -7.12 -0.83
N ALA A 300 -6.92 -6.88 0.30
CA ALA A 300 -5.55 -7.31 0.52
C ALA A 300 -5.45 -8.84 0.66
N ALA A 301 -6.41 -9.48 1.33
CA ALA A 301 -6.51 -10.94 1.41
C ALA A 301 -6.71 -11.57 0.03
N PHE A 302 -7.67 -11.06 -0.75
CA PHE A 302 -7.90 -11.48 -2.13
C PHE A 302 -6.63 -11.34 -2.99
N ARG A 303 -5.97 -10.20 -2.90
CA ARG A 303 -4.72 -9.95 -3.62
C ARG A 303 -3.65 -10.98 -3.22
N SER A 304 -3.48 -11.24 -1.93
CA SER A 304 -2.51 -12.23 -1.44
C SER A 304 -2.82 -13.63 -1.98
N ALA A 305 -4.10 -14.03 -1.96
CA ALA A 305 -4.55 -15.33 -2.46
C ALA A 305 -4.35 -15.47 -3.98
N ALA A 306 -4.69 -14.45 -4.75
CA ALA A 306 -4.50 -14.43 -6.21
C ALA A 306 -3.04 -14.67 -6.60
N TRP A 307 -2.10 -14.01 -5.91
CA TRP A 307 -0.67 -14.24 -6.13
C TRP A 307 -0.22 -15.65 -5.74
N THR A 308 -0.78 -16.22 -4.68
CA THR A 308 -0.46 -17.58 -4.24
C THR A 308 -0.88 -18.61 -5.29
N PHE A 309 -2.12 -18.50 -5.80
CA PHE A 309 -2.64 -19.41 -6.84
C PHE A 309 -1.94 -19.27 -8.20
N GLU A 310 -1.51 -18.06 -8.59
CA GLU A 310 -0.75 -17.85 -9.83
C GLU A 310 0.59 -18.62 -9.84
N LEU A 311 1.18 -18.85 -8.66
CA LEU A 311 2.44 -19.57 -8.52
C LEU A 311 2.27 -21.07 -8.29
N THR A 312 1.32 -21.49 -7.45
CA THR A 312 1.06 -22.91 -7.22
C THR A 312 0.54 -23.60 -8.47
N GLY A 313 -0.27 -22.90 -9.26
CA GLY A 313 -0.78 -23.42 -10.52
C GLY A 313 0.34 -23.82 -11.49
N ARG A 314 1.59 -23.36 -11.36
CA ARG A 314 2.69 -23.70 -12.28
C ARG A 314 3.19 -25.14 -12.20
N ARG A 315 2.89 -25.84 -11.10
CA ARG A 315 3.25 -27.25 -10.91
C ARG A 315 2.15 -28.14 -11.47
#